data_AF-A0AAU4M6W9-F1
#
_entry.id   AF-A0AAU4M6W9-F1
#
_cell.length_a   1.000
_cell.length_b   1.000
_cell.length_c   1.000
_cell.angle_alpha   90.00
_cell.angle_beta   90.00
_cell.angle_gamma   90.00
#
_symmetry.space_group_name_H-M   'P 1'
#
loop_
_entity.id
_entity.type
_entity.pdbx_description
1 polymer ?
#
loop_
_entity_poly.entity_id
_entity_poly.type
_entity_poly.pdbx_seq_one_letter_code
_entity_poly.pdbx_strand_id
1 'polypeptide(L)'
;MPFPHPDGDYAITVMYSVPDDAWYLELHLVADQRALVTAVVPDEDPVREPMLCFDPRGGHLDIPYQVMRWFMDRVEEEIRRSRAWMRLRPELVEVIHRLRQEYLGRIDDDDFPRVLAEVRTAVPAADLPAVLASAVGRKPDGTPVGS
;
A
#
# COMPACT_ATOMS: atom_id res chain seq x y z
N MET A 1 -10.71 5.60 -0.17
CA MET A 1 -12.00 5.69 0.54
C MET A 1 -11.74 5.49 2.03
N PRO A 2 -12.45 6.18 2.93
CA PRO A 2 -12.30 5.97 4.36
C PRO A 2 -12.86 4.61 4.79
N PHE A 3 -12.18 3.93 5.71
CA PHE A 3 -12.64 2.72 6.39
C PHE A 3 -13.24 3.11 7.74
N PRO A 4 -14.57 3.14 7.89
CA PRO A 4 -15.19 3.51 9.16
C PRO A 4 -14.99 2.40 10.21
N HIS A 5 -14.79 2.81 11.46
CA HIS A 5 -14.89 1.92 12.61
C HIS A 5 -16.36 1.49 12.78
N PRO A 6 -16.66 0.27 13.27
CA PRO A 6 -18.04 -0.20 13.47
C PRO A 6 -18.91 0.74 14.31
N ASP A 7 -18.31 1.43 15.28
CA ASP A 7 -19.01 2.38 16.16
C ASP A 7 -19.26 3.76 15.50
N GLY A 8 -18.69 4.02 14.32
CA GLY A 8 -18.96 5.21 13.50
C GLY A 8 -18.17 6.48 13.85
N ASP A 9 -17.64 6.59 15.07
CA ASP A 9 -16.94 7.80 15.54
C ASP A 9 -15.52 7.96 14.96
N TYR A 10 -14.94 6.88 14.45
CA TYR A 10 -13.58 6.84 13.94
C TYR A 10 -13.53 6.33 12.50
N ALA A 11 -12.54 6.78 11.75
CA ALA A 11 -12.29 6.31 10.39
C ALA A 11 -10.80 6.23 10.10
N ILE A 12 -10.41 5.32 9.21
CA ILE A 12 -9.05 5.23 8.69
C ILE A 12 -9.04 5.70 7.25
N THR A 13 -8.15 6.62 6.89
CA THR A 13 -7.84 6.92 5.50
C THR A 13 -6.48 6.33 5.14
N VAL A 14 -6.38 5.82 3.91
CA VAL A 14 -5.14 5.24 3.39
C VAL A 14 -4.76 5.97 2.11
N MET A 15 -3.51 6.41 2.02
CA MET A 15 -2.97 7.15 0.88
C MET A 15 -1.53 6.73 0.61
N TYR A 16 -1.16 6.62 -0.66
CA TYR A 16 0.24 6.44 -1.06
C TYR A 16 0.91 7.79 -1.28
N SER A 17 2.09 8.00 -0.68
CA SER A 17 2.96 9.14 -0.93
C SER A 17 4.09 8.72 -1.86
N VAL A 18 4.00 9.14 -3.12
CA VAL A 18 5.08 8.93 -4.11
C VAL A 18 6.41 9.57 -3.65
N PRO A 19 6.44 10.80 -3.10
CA PRO A 19 7.69 11.39 -2.63
C PRO A 19 8.38 10.62 -1.49
N ASP A 20 7.60 9.98 -0.61
CA ASP A 20 8.14 9.28 0.56
C ASP A 20 8.30 7.77 0.36
N ASP A 21 7.83 7.28 -0.79
CA ASP A 21 7.71 5.87 -1.12
C ASP A 21 7.08 5.05 0.01
N ALA A 22 5.91 5.52 0.47
CA ALA A 22 5.26 4.97 1.66
C ALA A 22 3.74 5.08 1.62
N TRP A 23 3.09 4.10 2.24
CA TRP A 23 1.68 4.13 2.58
C TRP A 23 1.47 4.89 3.90
N TYR A 24 0.59 5.87 3.87
CA TYR A 24 0.11 6.63 5.02
C TYR A 24 -1.26 6.10 5.42
N LEU A 25 -1.38 5.61 6.66
CA LEU A 25 -2.67 5.27 7.27
C LEU A 25 -2.95 6.25 8.39
N GLU A 26 -4.03 7.00 8.28
CA GLU A 26 -4.39 8.01 9.25
C GLU A 26 -5.68 7.61 9.97
N LEU A 27 -5.61 7.53 11.30
CA LEU A 27 -6.77 7.37 12.16
C LEU A 27 -7.37 8.75 12.45
N HIS A 28 -8.63 8.94 12.11
CA HIS A 28 -9.38 10.17 12.30
C HIS A 28 -10.50 10.01 13.31
N LEU A 29 -10.76 11.07 14.06
CA LEU A 29 -12.05 11.28 14.71
C LEU A 29 -13.00 11.94 13.70
N VAL A 30 -14.13 11.30 13.39
CA VAL A 30 -15.03 11.73 12.31
C VAL A 30 -15.60 13.13 12.55
N ALA A 31 -15.93 13.45 13.81
CA ALA A 31 -16.50 14.73 14.20
C ALA A 31 -15.57 15.92 13.90
N ASP A 32 -14.27 15.73 14.07
CA ASP A 32 -13.27 16.81 14.00
C ASP A 32 -12.45 16.80 12.70
N GLN A 33 -12.63 15.76 11.85
CA GLN A 33 -11.86 15.54 10.62
C GLN A 33 -10.34 15.66 10.80
N ARG A 34 -9.86 15.29 11.99
CA ARG A 34 -8.47 15.47 12.39
C ARG A 34 -7.80 14.11 12.55
N ALA A 35 -6.62 13.98 11.93
CA ALA A 35 -5.76 12.82 12.12
C ALA A 35 -5.22 12.82 13.57
N LEU A 36 -5.52 11.75 14.29
CA LEU A 36 -5.05 11.52 15.65
C LEU A 36 -3.70 10.79 15.64
N VAL A 37 -3.60 9.80 14.76
CA VAL A 37 -2.44 8.93 14.60
C VAL A 37 -2.21 8.70 13.12
N THR A 38 -0.97 8.81 12.69
CA THR A 38 -0.54 8.51 11.33
C THR A 38 0.49 7.39 11.39
N ALA A 39 0.21 6.28 10.72
CA ALA A 39 1.20 5.24 10.44
C ALA A 39 1.83 5.48 9.07
N VAL A 40 3.15 5.37 8.99
CA VAL A 40 3.92 5.45 7.75
C VAL A 40 4.56 4.09 7.51
N VAL A 41 4.18 3.43 6.42
CA VAL A 41 4.64 2.10 6.03
C VAL A 41 5.43 2.21 4.72
N PRO A 42 6.77 2.09 4.76
CA PRO A 42 7.60 2.07 3.55
C PRO A 42 7.20 0.94 2.59
N ASP A 43 7.21 1.21 1.28
CA ASP A 43 6.86 0.20 0.27
C ASP A 43 8.11 -0.46 -0.34
N GLU A 44 9.06 0.29 -0.92
CA GLU A 44 10.18 -0.32 -1.66
C GLU A 44 11.43 -0.64 -0.81
N ASP A 45 11.53 -0.10 0.42
CA ASP A 45 12.62 -0.41 1.35
C ASP A 45 12.15 -1.32 2.51
N PRO A 46 12.49 -2.63 2.51
CA PRO A 46 12.10 -3.55 3.59
C PRO A 46 12.83 -3.30 4.91
N VAL A 47 13.99 -2.65 4.88
CA VAL A 47 14.83 -2.41 6.06
C VAL A 47 14.32 -1.19 6.82
N ARG A 48 13.65 -0.26 6.13
CA ARG A 48 13.01 0.89 6.76
C ARG A 48 11.83 0.43 7.63
N GLU A 49 11.88 0.80 8.90
CA GLU A 49 10.85 0.42 9.87
C GLU A 49 9.56 1.25 9.68
N PRO A 50 8.37 0.63 9.79
CA PRO A 50 7.13 1.37 9.89
C PRO A 50 7.11 2.24 11.14
N MET A 51 6.59 3.45 11.04
CA MET A 51 6.54 4.40 12.14
C MET A 51 5.12 4.87 12.45
N LEU A 52 4.89 5.25 13.72
CA LEU A 52 3.66 5.90 14.17
C LEU A 52 3.98 7.32 14.62
N CYS A 53 3.18 8.28 14.13
CA CYS A 53 3.19 9.66 14.56
C CYS A 53 1.85 9.97 15.23
N PHE A 54 1.88 10.49 16.44
CA PHE A 54 0.70 11.03 17.12
C PHE A 54 0.68 12.53 16.90
N ASP A 55 -0.47 13.12 16.57
CA ASP A 55 -0.52 14.54 16.26
C ASP A 55 -0.03 15.38 17.45
N PRO A 56 1.17 16.00 17.33
CA PRO A 56 1.79 16.73 18.44
C PRO A 56 1.17 18.11 18.63
N ARG A 57 0.40 18.60 17.66
CA ARG A 57 -0.29 19.90 17.73
C ARG A 57 -1.67 19.78 18.36
N GLY A 58 -2.10 18.55 18.62
CA GLY A 58 -3.31 18.25 19.36
C GLY A 58 -3.28 18.53 20.83
N GLY A 59 -4.46 18.83 21.38
CA GLY A 59 -4.70 18.51 22.78
C GLY A 59 -4.55 17.00 23.03
N HIS A 60 -4.20 16.64 24.26
CA HIS A 60 -4.22 15.26 24.72
C HIS A 60 -5.60 14.66 24.48
N LEU A 61 -5.67 13.52 23.80
CA LEU A 61 -6.90 12.82 23.50
C LEU A 61 -6.73 11.34 23.86
N ASP A 62 -7.65 10.84 24.67
CA ASP A 62 -7.74 9.42 24.97
C ASP A 62 -8.38 8.69 23.79
N ILE A 63 -7.62 7.77 23.18
CA ILE A 63 -8.13 6.87 22.14
C ILE A 63 -8.54 5.56 22.80
N PRO A 64 -9.80 5.10 22.65
CA PRO A 64 -10.22 3.82 23.18
C PRO A 64 -9.31 2.69 22.68
N TYR A 65 -8.90 1.79 23.59
CA TYR A 65 -7.99 0.69 23.26
C TYR A 65 -8.47 -0.15 22.06
N GLN A 66 -9.77 -0.39 21.96
CA GLN A 66 -10.35 -1.18 20.86
C GLN A 66 -10.18 -0.50 19.49
N VAL A 67 -10.30 0.82 19.45
CA VAL A 67 -10.09 1.62 18.24
C VAL A 67 -8.61 1.60 17.85
N MET A 68 -7.71 1.77 18.82
CA MET A 68 -6.27 1.67 18.57
C MET A 68 -5.89 0.27 18.07
N ARG A 69 -6.42 -0.79 18.68
CA ARG A 69 -6.17 -2.17 18.22
C ARG A 69 -6.64 -2.39 16.79
N TRP A 70 -7.86 -1.95 16.47
CA TRP A 70 -8.39 -2.01 15.10
C TRP A 70 -7.52 -1.24 14.09
N PHE A 71 -7.03 -0.06 14.46
CA PHE A 71 -6.09 0.70 13.63
C PHE A 71 -4.79 -0.07 13.42
N MET A 72 -4.21 -0.63 14.49
CA MET A 72 -2.97 -1.42 14.41
C MET A 72 -3.14 -2.69 13.57
N ASP A 73 -4.30 -3.36 13.63
CA ASP A 73 -4.61 -4.52 12.77
C ASP A 73 -4.57 -4.12 11.28
N ARG A 74 -5.06 -2.92 10.94
CA ARG A 74 -4.98 -2.37 9.57
C ARG A 74 -3.56 -1.99 9.16
N VAL A 75 -2.79 -1.41 10.07
CA VAL A 75 -1.36 -1.13 9.83
C VAL A 75 -0.60 -2.43 9.56
N GLU A 76 -0.87 -3.49 10.32
CA GLU A 76 -0.25 -4.80 10.10
C GLU A 76 -0.67 -5.41 8.76
N GLU A 77 -1.94 -5.27 8.37
CA GLU A 77 -2.41 -5.66 7.04
C GLU A 77 -1.64 -4.96 5.92
N GLU A 78 -1.42 -3.65 6.06
CA GLU A 78 -0.69 -2.88 5.04
C GLU A 78 0.80 -3.24 5.00
N ILE A 79 1.46 -3.44 6.15
CA ILE A 79 2.84 -3.94 6.20
C ILE A 79 2.95 -5.29 5.48
N ARG A 80 1.99 -6.19 5.71
CA ARG A 80 1.99 -7.51 5.07
C ARG A 80 1.81 -7.39 3.56
N ARG A 81 0.95 -6.48 3.10
CA ARG A 81 0.67 -6.21 1.70
C ARG A 81 1.86 -5.55 1.00
N SER A 82 2.40 -4.45 1.53
CA SER A 82 3.53 -3.74 0.91
C SER A 82 4.76 -4.65 0.83
N ARG A 83 5.00 -5.52 1.83
CA ARG A 83 6.14 -6.45 1.82
C ARG A 83 5.86 -7.80 1.15
N ALA A 84 4.67 -8.02 0.58
CA ALA A 84 4.30 -9.33 0.03
C ALA A 84 5.18 -9.74 -1.14
N TRP A 85 5.43 -8.80 -2.06
CA TRP A 85 6.18 -9.04 -3.29
C TRP A 85 7.67 -9.28 -3.04
N MET A 86 8.23 -8.74 -1.96
CA MET A 86 9.62 -8.98 -1.53
C MET A 86 9.87 -10.41 -1.03
N ARG A 87 8.81 -11.18 -0.76
CA ARG A 87 8.92 -12.61 -0.40
C ARG A 87 8.98 -13.53 -1.62
N LEU A 88 8.84 -12.99 -2.83
CA LEU A 88 8.99 -13.75 -4.08
C LEU A 88 10.46 -14.11 -4.33
N ARG A 89 10.71 -14.93 -5.36
CA ARG A 89 12.07 -15.27 -5.76
C ARG A 89 12.84 -14.00 -6.16
N PRO A 90 14.16 -13.88 -5.85
CA PRO A 90 14.94 -12.68 -6.10
C PRO A 90 14.83 -12.13 -7.53
N GLU A 91 14.85 -13.01 -8.54
CA GLU A 91 14.71 -12.62 -9.94
C GLU A 91 13.35 -11.96 -10.26
N LEU A 92 12.28 -12.34 -9.55
CA LEU A 92 10.97 -11.71 -9.71
C LEU A 92 10.89 -10.36 -8.98
N VAL A 93 11.55 -10.27 -7.82
CA VAL A 93 11.66 -9.03 -7.05
C VAL A 93 12.39 -7.97 -7.87
N GLU A 94 13.48 -8.33 -8.55
CA GLU A 94 14.22 -7.43 -9.44
C GLU A 94 13.36 -6.91 -10.59
N VAL A 95 12.57 -7.79 -11.23
CA VAL A 95 11.65 -7.39 -12.30
C VAL A 95 10.57 -6.44 -11.78
N ILE A 96 9.97 -6.74 -10.62
CA ILE A 96 8.94 -5.88 -9.99
C ILE A 96 9.51 -4.51 -9.64
N HIS A 97 10.67 -4.48 -8.99
CA HIS A 97 11.35 -3.24 -8.62
C HIS A 97 11.68 -2.39 -9.85
N ARG A 98 12.22 -3.00 -10.91
CA ARG A 98 12.50 -2.30 -12.18
C ARG A 98 11.24 -1.70 -12.79
N LEU A 99 10.16 -2.47 -12.86
CA LEU A 99 8.88 -2.01 -13.42
C LEU A 99 8.28 -0.86 -12.60
N ARG A 100 8.34 -0.93 -11.27
CA ARG A 100 7.87 0.15 -10.41
C ARG A 100 8.67 1.43 -10.59
N GLN A 101 10.00 1.32 -10.72
CA GLN A 101 10.88 2.46 -10.97
C GLN A 101 10.68 3.08 -12.37
N GLU A 102 10.47 2.26 -13.40
CA GLU A 102 10.28 2.74 -14.77
C GLU A 102 8.91 3.39 -14.99
N TYR A 103 7.86 2.82 -14.39
CA TYR A 103 6.47 3.23 -14.61
C TYR A 103 5.86 3.95 -13.39
N LEU A 104 6.65 4.27 -12.36
CA LEU A 104 6.17 4.88 -11.10
C LEU A 104 4.96 4.16 -10.50
N GLY A 105 4.94 2.82 -10.61
CA GLY A 105 3.84 1.97 -10.13
C GLY A 105 2.52 2.07 -10.92
N ARG A 106 2.46 2.83 -12.03
CA ARG A 106 1.25 3.00 -12.85
C ARG A 106 1.56 2.95 -14.35
N ILE A 107 0.92 2.02 -15.05
CA ILE A 107 0.97 1.95 -16.51
C ILE A 107 -0.36 2.41 -17.08
N ASP A 108 -0.32 3.25 -18.12
CA ASP A 108 -1.50 3.67 -18.88
C ASP A 108 -2.05 2.53 -19.74
N ASP A 109 -3.35 2.55 -20.03
CA ASP A 109 -4.02 1.44 -20.74
C ASP A 109 -3.40 1.18 -22.13
N ASP A 110 -2.93 2.23 -22.81
CA ASP A 110 -2.31 2.14 -24.13
C ASP A 110 -0.90 1.51 -24.08
N ASP A 111 -0.18 1.70 -22.98
CA ASP A 111 1.18 1.15 -22.77
C ASP A 111 1.16 -0.27 -22.20
N PHE A 112 0.07 -0.65 -21.52
CA PHE A 112 -0.02 -1.94 -20.84
C PHE A 112 0.23 -3.16 -21.76
N PRO A 113 -0.30 -3.23 -23.00
CA PRO A 113 -0.03 -4.35 -23.90
C PRO A 113 1.46 -4.51 -24.24
N ARG A 114 2.17 -3.40 -24.41
CA ARG A 114 3.62 -3.39 -24.70
C ARG A 114 4.40 -3.90 -23.50
N VAL A 115 4.10 -3.40 -22.30
CA VAL A 115 4.76 -3.84 -21.07
C VAL A 115 4.45 -5.31 -20.76
N LEU A 116 3.20 -5.74 -20.94
CA LEU A 116 2.80 -7.14 -20.77
C LEU A 116 3.59 -8.08 -21.70
N ALA A 117 3.83 -7.68 -22.94
CA ALA A 117 4.65 -8.44 -23.87
C ALA A 117 6.10 -8.55 -23.39
N GLU A 118 6.69 -7.46 -22.87
CA GLU A 118 8.03 -7.47 -22.31
C GLU A 118 8.14 -8.40 -21.08
N VAL A 119 7.22 -8.26 -20.11
CA VAL A 119 7.23 -9.09 -18.90
C VAL A 119 7.08 -10.57 -19.24
N ARG A 120 6.29 -10.94 -20.26
CA ARG A 120 6.14 -12.33 -20.73
C ARG A 120 7.43 -12.93 -21.27
N THR A 121 8.37 -12.11 -21.73
CA THR A 121 9.70 -12.58 -22.17
C THR A 121 10.66 -12.79 -20.99
N ALA A 122 10.48 -12.05 -19.90
CA ALA A 122 11.35 -12.08 -18.73
C ALA A 122 10.87 -13.02 -17.62
N VAL A 123 9.56 -13.29 -17.54
CA VAL A 123 8.93 -13.98 -16.40
C VAL A 123 8.16 -15.22 -16.89
N PRO A 124 8.28 -16.38 -16.21
CA PRO A 124 7.48 -17.56 -16.51
C PRO A 124 5.97 -17.27 -16.43
N ALA A 125 5.19 -17.90 -17.29
CA ALA A 125 3.73 -17.67 -17.36
C ALA A 125 3.00 -17.91 -16.03
N ALA A 126 3.51 -18.81 -15.19
CA ALA A 126 2.95 -19.11 -13.86
C ALA A 126 3.12 -17.94 -12.86
N ASP A 127 4.19 -17.14 -13.01
CA ASP A 127 4.53 -16.06 -12.09
C ASP A 127 4.01 -14.69 -12.56
N LEU A 128 3.60 -14.59 -13.83
CA LEU A 128 3.11 -13.37 -14.47
C LEU A 128 1.98 -12.67 -13.69
N PRO A 129 0.94 -13.37 -13.16
CA PRO A 129 -0.10 -12.70 -12.38
C PRO A 129 0.43 -12.03 -11.11
N ALA A 130 1.37 -12.67 -10.40
CA ALA A 130 1.94 -12.14 -9.16
C ALA A 130 2.83 -10.92 -9.44
N VAL A 131 3.63 -10.97 -10.51
CA VAL A 131 4.48 -9.85 -10.93
C VAL A 131 3.65 -8.63 -11.34
N LEU A 132 2.63 -8.80 -12.19
CA LEU A 132 1.80 -7.68 -12.65
C LEU A 132 0.96 -7.07 -11.51
N ALA A 133 0.40 -7.91 -10.64
CA ALA A 133 -0.35 -7.45 -9.48
C ALA A 133 0.52 -6.60 -8.55
N SER A 134 1.76 -7.03 -8.32
CA SER A 134 2.69 -6.35 -7.41
C SER A 134 3.32 -5.09 -8.03
N ALA A 135 3.68 -5.14 -9.31
CA ALA A 135 4.38 -4.03 -9.96
C ALA A 135 3.43 -2.87 -10.30
N VAL A 136 2.22 -3.18 -10.77
CA VAL A 136 1.35 -2.18 -11.43
C VAL A 136 -0.13 -2.30 -11.06
N GLY A 137 -0.47 -3.17 -10.10
CA GLY A 137 -1.83 -3.33 -9.61
C GLY A 137 -2.81 -3.89 -10.64
N ARG A 138 -2.34 -4.62 -11.67
CA ARG A 138 -3.18 -5.15 -12.75
C ARG A 138 -3.06 -6.67 -12.91
N LYS A 139 -4.13 -7.27 -13.42
CA LYS A 139 -4.17 -8.67 -13.86
C LYS A 139 -3.62 -8.79 -15.30
N PRO A 140 -3.25 -10.00 -15.77
CA PRO A 140 -2.79 -10.20 -17.15
C PRO A 140 -3.79 -9.81 -18.25
N ASP A 141 -5.07 -9.69 -17.93
CA ASP A 141 -6.13 -9.21 -18.83
C ASP A 141 -6.26 -7.67 -18.86
N GLY A 142 -5.44 -6.95 -18.08
CA GLY A 142 -5.41 -5.49 -18.00
C GLY A 142 -6.34 -4.90 -16.93
N THR A 143 -7.21 -5.70 -16.31
CA THR A 143 -8.11 -5.23 -15.26
C THR A 143 -7.35 -4.96 -13.94
N PRO A 144 -7.77 -3.98 -13.13
CA PRO A 144 -7.15 -3.72 -11.84
C PRO A 144 -7.38 -4.86 -10.85
N VAL A 145 -6.42 -5.07 -9.95
CA VAL A 145 -6.53 -6.02 -8.84
C VAL A 145 -7.44 -5.40 -7.78
N GLY A 146 -8.55 -6.04 -7.44
CA GLY A 146 -9.46 -5.61 -6.37
C GLY A 146 -10.71 -4.82 -6.80
N SER A 147 -11.16 -4.92 -8.06
CA SER A 147 -12.55 -4.58 -8.44
C SER A 147 -13.55 -5.59 -7.89
#